data_AF-A0A534Q1G3-F1
#
_entry.id   AF-A0A534Q1G3-F1
#
_cell.length_a   1.000
_cell.length_b   1.000
_cell.length_c   1.000
_cell.angle_alpha   90.00
_cell.angle_beta   90.00
_cell.angle_gamma   90.00
#
_symmetry.space_group_name_H-M   'P 1'
#
loop_
_entity.id
_entity.type
_entity.pdbx_description
1 polymer ?
#
loop_
_entity_poly.entity_id
_entity_poly.type
_entity_poly.pdbx_seq_one_letter_code
_entity_poly.pdbx_strand_id
1 'polypeptide(L)'
;MRDGQRRAREAADKAIALGPELPEGYIARASMRAATQWDWEGARSDFQRALTLAPENADALTTYALYVLRSLGRLDEGIAVSRKAAQLDPLNGRIFSGLASLLVGAGRLDEARAAAERSLEINPEQAFAPAWLGFVLLLQGRPAEALAWYARSTSEVFRLLGAAIVQHSLGHARESDAALDELVRKHSHDAAYQIATVHAWRGDKDRAFEWLERARVQHDGGIALIKVDAAMRSLRDDPRYLELLAKLNLPRP
;
A
#
# COMPACT_ATOMS: atom_id res chain seq x y z
N MET A 1 -19.59 -8.72 -7.55
CA MET A 1 -18.39 -8.97 -6.70
C MET A 1 -18.60 -10.02 -5.61
N ARG A 2 -19.68 -9.99 -4.80
CA ARG A 2 -19.87 -10.92 -3.66
C ARG A 2 -19.89 -12.41 -4.03
N ASP A 3 -20.39 -12.75 -5.21
CA ASP A 3 -20.43 -14.14 -5.70
C ASP A 3 -19.04 -14.71 -6.00
N GLY A 4 -18.20 -13.93 -6.69
CA GLY A 4 -16.82 -14.30 -6.99
C GLY A 4 -15.96 -14.45 -5.73
N GLN A 5 -16.12 -13.56 -4.76
CA GLN A 5 -15.42 -13.64 -3.46
C GLN A 5 -15.80 -14.91 -2.69
N ARG A 6 -17.08 -15.29 -2.70
CA ARG A 6 -17.52 -16.53 -2.03
C ARG A 6 -16.93 -17.77 -2.72
N ARG A 7 -17.05 -17.84 -4.05
CA ARG A 7 -16.53 -18.96 -4.86
C ARG A 7 -15.03 -19.13 -4.72
N ALA A 8 -14.27 -18.03 -4.72
CA ALA A 8 -12.83 -18.11 -4.55
C ALA A 8 -12.43 -18.58 -3.13
N ARG A 9 -13.22 -18.23 -2.09
CA ARG A 9 -13.00 -18.73 -0.73
C ARG A 9 -13.25 -20.23 -0.65
N GLU A 10 -14.39 -20.68 -1.19
CA GLU A 10 -14.75 -22.09 -1.25
C GLU A 10 -13.71 -22.92 -2.02
N ALA A 11 -13.17 -22.37 -3.11
CA ALA A 11 -12.09 -23.02 -3.86
C ALA A 11 -10.80 -23.13 -3.04
N ALA A 12 -10.41 -22.08 -2.31
CA ALA A 12 -9.23 -22.11 -1.45
C ALA A 12 -9.40 -23.10 -0.28
N ASP A 13 -10.58 -23.12 0.37
CA ASP A 13 -10.88 -24.09 1.43
C ASP A 13 -10.88 -25.53 0.90
N LYS A 14 -11.42 -25.77 -0.29
CA LYS A 14 -11.35 -27.07 -0.95
C LYS A 14 -9.91 -27.48 -1.29
N ALA A 15 -9.08 -26.54 -1.75
CA ALA A 15 -7.67 -26.81 -2.03
C ALA A 15 -6.92 -27.25 -0.75
N ILE A 16 -7.16 -26.58 0.37
CA ILE A 16 -6.60 -26.95 1.67
C ILE A 16 -7.10 -28.34 2.11
N ALA A 17 -8.38 -28.64 1.93
CA ALA A 17 -8.93 -29.94 2.30
C ALA A 17 -8.34 -31.10 1.45
N LEU A 18 -8.07 -30.85 0.17
CA LEU A 18 -7.47 -31.84 -0.73
C LEU A 18 -5.95 -32.01 -0.52
N GLY A 19 -5.26 -30.97 -0.06
CA GLY A 19 -3.82 -30.95 0.15
C GLY A 19 -3.40 -30.11 1.35
N PRO A 20 -3.58 -30.58 2.59
CA PRO A 20 -3.32 -29.78 3.80
C PRO A 20 -1.84 -29.48 4.06
N GLU A 21 -0.95 -30.17 3.36
CA GLU A 21 0.51 -29.97 3.37
C GLU A 21 1.02 -29.18 2.15
N LEU A 22 0.12 -28.67 1.30
CA LEU A 22 0.46 -27.79 0.19
C LEU A 22 0.29 -26.32 0.59
N PRO A 23 1.27 -25.44 0.34
CA PRO A 23 1.21 -24.04 0.73
C PRO A 23 0.21 -23.22 -0.10
N GLU A 24 -0.10 -23.61 -1.34
CA GLU A 24 -0.84 -22.80 -2.31
C GLU A 24 -2.27 -22.48 -1.85
N GLY A 25 -2.96 -23.47 -1.24
CA GLY A 25 -4.31 -23.27 -0.71
C GLY A 25 -4.35 -22.21 0.38
N TYR A 26 -3.35 -22.22 1.29
CA TYR A 26 -3.23 -21.23 2.35
C TYR A 26 -2.85 -19.86 1.78
N ILE A 27 -1.93 -19.76 0.82
CA ILE A 27 -1.56 -18.49 0.16
C ILE A 27 -2.78 -17.85 -0.52
N ALA A 28 -3.56 -18.65 -1.24
CA ALA A 28 -4.77 -18.20 -1.91
C ALA A 28 -5.80 -17.67 -0.90
N ARG A 29 -6.08 -18.43 0.17
CA ARG A 29 -7.03 -18.01 1.21
C ARG A 29 -6.55 -16.76 1.95
N ALA A 30 -5.26 -16.67 2.25
CA ALA A 30 -4.67 -15.52 2.92
C ALA A 30 -4.83 -14.24 2.10
N SER A 31 -4.50 -14.31 0.81
CA SER A 31 -4.60 -13.17 -0.11
C SER A 31 -6.03 -12.67 -0.23
N MET A 32 -7.00 -13.59 -0.26
CA MET A 32 -8.42 -13.24 -0.27
C MET A 32 -8.90 -12.61 1.03
N ARG A 33 -8.52 -13.18 2.17
CA ARG A 33 -8.85 -12.64 3.50
C ARG A 33 -8.37 -11.20 3.64
N ALA A 34 -7.13 -10.93 3.23
CA ALA A 34 -6.56 -9.58 3.23
C ALA A 34 -7.28 -8.64 2.24
N ALA A 35 -7.38 -9.02 0.96
CA ALA A 35 -7.85 -8.14 -0.10
C ALA A 35 -9.36 -7.86 -0.08
N THR A 36 -10.17 -8.79 0.44
CA THR A 36 -11.64 -8.73 0.27
C THR A 36 -12.42 -8.69 1.59
N GLN A 37 -11.87 -9.25 2.66
CA GLN A 37 -12.57 -9.39 3.94
C GLN A 37 -11.97 -8.50 5.03
N TRP A 38 -10.80 -7.91 4.77
CA TRP A 38 -9.98 -7.25 5.79
C TRP A 38 -9.77 -8.14 7.03
N ASP A 39 -9.69 -9.45 6.81
CA ASP A 39 -9.36 -10.43 7.86
C ASP A 39 -7.83 -10.57 7.91
N TRP A 40 -7.19 -9.56 8.48
CA TRP A 40 -5.72 -9.45 8.49
C TRP A 40 -5.05 -10.53 9.33
N GLU A 41 -5.64 -10.87 10.48
CA GLU A 41 -5.10 -11.91 11.37
C GLU A 41 -5.34 -13.31 10.80
N GLY A 42 -6.50 -13.59 10.19
CA GLY A 42 -6.72 -14.83 9.45
C GLY A 42 -5.79 -14.96 8.24
N ALA A 43 -5.54 -13.87 7.51
CA ALA A 43 -4.55 -13.85 6.44
C ALA A 43 -3.13 -14.11 6.97
N ARG A 44 -2.76 -13.51 8.11
CA ARG A 44 -1.48 -13.73 8.77
C ARG A 44 -1.28 -15.20 9.14
N SER A 45 -2.28 -15.81 9.77
CA SER A 45 -2.25 -17.23 10.15
C SER A 45 -2.05 -18.14 8.95
N ASP A 46 -2.74 -17.88 7.85
CA ASP A 46 -2.61 -18.69 6.63
C ASP A 46 -1.23 -18.51 5.97
N PHE A 47 -0.70 -17.28 5.89
CA PHE A 47 0.66 -17.07 5.39
C PHE A 47 1.71 -17.75 6.29
N GLN A 48 1.55 -17.72 7.60
CA GLN A 48 2.44 -18.41 8.53
C GLN A 48 2.42 -19.93 8.30
N ARG A 49 1.23 -20.52 8.09
CA ARG A 49 1.12 -21.94 7.74
C ARG A 49 1.76 -22.23 6.38
N ALA A 50 1.49 -21.42 5.36
CA ALA A 50 2.11 -21.57 4.04
C ALA A 50 3.65 -21.51 4.10
N LEU A 51 4.20 -20.55 4.86
CA LEU A 51 5.64 -20.37 5.01
C LEU A 51 6.28 -21.40 5.95
N THR A 52 5.49 -22.09 6.78
CA THR A 52 5.98 -23.29 7.49
C THR A 52 6.16 -24.46 6.52
N LEU A 53 5.24 -24.62 5.57
CA LEU A 53 5.29 -25.68 4.55
C LEU A 53 6.32 -25.39 3.46
N ALA A 54 6.48 -24.12 3.07
CA ALA A 54 7.43 -23.68 2.04
C ALA A 54 8.16 -22.39 2.48
N PRO A 55 9.19 -22.51 3.34
CA PRO A 55 9.86 -21.35 3.95
C PRO A 55 10.64 -20.46 2.98
N GLU A 56 10.94 -20.96 1.77
CA GLU A 56 11.70 -20.25 0.73
C GLU A 56 10.83 -19.88 -0.47
N ASN A 57 9.50 -19.88 -0.32
CA ASN A 57 8.62 -19.38 -1.36
C ASN A 57 8.68 -17.84 -1.42
N ALA A 58 9.47 -17.31 -2.36
CA ALA A 58 9.69 -15.88 -2.53
C ALA A 58 8.40 -15.09 -2.78
N ASP A 59 7.45 -15.65 -3.55
CA ASP A 59 6.18 -14.98 -3.83
C ASP A 59 5.30 -14.91 -2.58
N ALA A 60 5.23 -15.99 -1.81
CA ALA A 60 4.51 -16.02 -0.54
C ALA A 60 5.09 -15.03 0.47
N LEU A 61 6.42 -14.98 0.61
CA LEU A 61 7.11 -13.99 1.46
C LEU A 61 6.79 -12.56 1.02
N THR A 62 6.87 -12.29 -0.28
CA THR A 62 6.59 -10.96 -0.84
C THR A 62 5.14 -10.57 -0.56
N THR A 63 4.18 -11.44 -0.87
CA THR A 63 2.76 -11.15 -0.69
C THR A 63 2.40 -11.00 0.80
N TYR A 64 2.99 -11.81 1.67
CA TYR A 64 2.82 -11.68 3.12
C TYR A 64 3.30 -10.32 3.65
N ALA A 65 4.50 -9.88 3.24
CA ALA A 65 5.06 -8.60 3.65
C ALA A 65 4.20 -7.42 3.14
N LEU A 66 3.84 -7.42 1.86
CA LEU A 66 3.20 -6.28 1.20
C LEU A 66 1.72 -6.12 1.56
N TYR A 67 0.98 -7.21 1.80
CA TYR A 67 -0.47 -7.16 1.99
C TYR A 67 -0.92 -7.39 3.42
N VAL A 68 -0.11 -8.03 4.26
CA VAL A 68 -0.51 -8.39 5.64
C VAL A 68 0.34 -7.65 6.66
N LEU A 69 1.66 -7.85 6.65
CA LEU A 69 2.54 -7.21 7.63
C LEU A 69 2.50 -5.69 7.55
N ARG A 70 2.51 -5.15 6.32
CA ARG A 70 2.34 -3.71 6.08
C ARG A 70 1.02 -3.20 6.64
N SER A 71 -0.10 -3.86 6.35
CA SER A 71 -1.43 -3.43 6.78
C SER A 71 -1.58 -3.47 8.30
N LEU A 72 -1.02 -4.49 8.95
CA LEU A 72 -0.99 -4.60 10.41
C LEU A 72 -0.07 -3.58 11.09
N GLY A 73 0.82 -2.93 10.34
CA GLY A 73 1.84 -2.02 10.86
C GLY A 73 3.08 -2.72 11.41
N ARG A 74 3.28 -4.01 11.11
CA ARG A 74 4.43 -4.82 11.53
C ARG A 74 5.62 -4.56 10.61
N LEU A 75 6.10 -3.32 10.60
CA LEU A 75 7.05 -2.80 9.62
C LEU A 75 8.40 -3.53 9.64
N ASP A 76 9.01 -3.74 10.82
CA ASP A 76 10.32 -4.39 10.91
C ASP A 76 10.31 -5.85 10.45
N GLU A 77 9.26 -6.60 10.80
CA GLU A 77 9.06 -7.95 10.30
C GLU A 77 8.80 -7.94 8.79
N GLY A 78 7.99 -7.01 8.29
CA GLY A 78 7.74 -6.84 6.86
C GLY A 78 9.04 -6.59 6.10
N ILE A 79 9.91 -5.71 6.61
CA ILE A 79 11.23 -5.42 6.03
C ILE A 79 12.11 -6.67 6.03
N ALA A 80 12.15 -7.42 7.13
CA ALA A 80 12.94 -8.65 7.21
C ALA A 80 12.45 -9.71 6.21
N VAL A 81 11.13 -9.92 6.12
CA VAL A 81 10.51 -10.85 5.18
C VAL A 81 10.75 -10.42 3.72
N SER A 82 10.56 -9.14 3.39
CA SER A 82 10.86 -8.61 2.05
C SER A 82 12.33 -8.74 1.66
N ARG A 83 13.27 -8.57 2.61
CA ARG A 83 14.70 -8.80 2.36
C ARG A 83 15.00 -10.26 2.06
N LYS A 84 14.39 -11.20 2.80
CA LYS A 84 14.51 -12.63 2.50
C LYS A 84 13.95 -12.94 1.11
N ALA A 85 12.79 -12.40 0.76
CA ALA A 85 12.21 -12.56 -0.58
C ALA A 85 13.14 -12.01 -1.67
N ALA A 86 13.77 -10.85 -1.45
CA ALA A 86 14.72 -10.25 -2.39
C ALA A 86 16.01 -11.06 -2.55
N GLN A 87 16.44 -11.80 -1.53
CA GLN A 87 17.58 -12.72 -1.63
C GLN A 87 17.23 -13.94 -2.50
N LEU A 88 16.00 -14.44 -2.40
CA LEU A 88 15.52 -15.60 -3.14
C LEU A 88 15.18 -15.26 -4.60
N ASP A 89 14.67 -14.05 -4.85
CA ASP A 89 14.28 -13.56 -6.18
C ASP A 89 14.78 -12.12 -6.43
N PRO A 90 16.09 -11.94 -6.70
CA PRO A 90 16.74 -10.63 -6.81
C PRO A 90 16.39 -9.85 -8.08
N LEU A 91 15.66 -10.46 -9.02
CA LEU A 91 15.23 -9.85 -10.28
C LEU A 91 13.74 -9.51 -10.28
N ASN A 92 13.10 -9.53 -9.12
CA ASN A 92 11.69 -9.18 -8.98
C ASN A 92 11.51 -7.77 -8.44
N GLY A 93 11.30 -6.81 -9.36
CA GLY A 93 11.13 -5.40 -9.02
C GLY A 93 9.96 -5.13 -8.07
N ARG A 94 8.92 -5.99 -8.04
CA ARG A 94 7.79 -5.88 -7.11
C ARG A 94 8.25 -5.96 -5.65
N ILE A 95 9.22 -6.81 -5.36
CA ILE A 95 9.76 -6.98 -4.00
C ILE A 95 10.41 -5.69 -3.54
N PHE A 96 11.25 -5.08 -4.39
CA PHE A 96 11.96 -3.85 -4.08
C PHE A 96 11.01 -2.64 -3.96
N SER A 97 9.98 -2.55 -4.81
CA SER A 97 8.93 -1.53 -4.68
C SER A 97 8.15 -1.68 -3.36
N GLY A 98 7.81 -2.91 -2.97
CA GLY A 98 7.17 -3.18 -1.68
C GLY A 98 8.08 -2.90 -0.48
N LEU A 99 9.36 -3.22 -0.59
CA LEU A 99 10.37 -2.90 0.41
C LEU A 99 10.51 -1.38 0.58
N ALA A 100 10.50 -0.60 -0.51
CA ALA A 100 10.48 0.86 -0.45
C ALA A 100 9.27 1.38 0.34
N SER A 101 8.07 0.84 0.08
CA SER A 101 6.85 1.20 0.82
C SER A 101 6.98 0.93 2.33
N LEU A 102 7.51 -0.23 2.72
CA LEU A 102 7.72 -0.58 4.13
C LEU A 102 8.78 0.32 4.79
N LEU A 103 9.89 0.59 4.10
CA LEU A 103 10.96 1.44 4.60
C LEU A 103 10.52 2.90 4.77
N VAL A 104 9.69 3.42 3.86
CA VAL A 104 9.03 4.73 4.03
C VAL A 104 8.17 4.74 5.29
N GLY A 105 7.33 3.71 5.47
CA GLY A 105 6.49 3.59 6.67
C GLY A 105 7.31 3.57 7.97
N ALA A 106 8.50 2.95 7.93
CA ALA A 106 9.45 2.90 9.04
C ALA A 106 10.32 4.15 9.19
N GLY A 107 10.20 5.14 8.29
CA GLY A 107 11.04 6.35 8.30
C GLY A 107 12.48 6.13 7.86
N ARG A 108 12.82 4.97 7.27
CA ARG A 108 14.16 4.61 6.78
C ARG A 108 14.36 5.11 5.34
N LEU A 109 14.37 6.42 5.18
CA LEU A 109 14.20 7.08 3.87
C LEU A 109 15.33 6.78 2.87
N ASP A 110 16.59 6.72 3.32
CA ASP A 110 17.72 6.44 2.41
C ASP A 110 17.67 5.01 1.87
N GLU A 111 17.31 4.04 2.73
CA GLU A 111 17.11 2.66 2.30
C GLU A 111 15.87 2.52 1.40
N ALA A 112 14.81 3.28 1.69
CA ALA A 112 13.61 3.29 0.85
C ALA A 112 13.92 3.79 -0.57
N ARG A 113 14.74 4.84 -0.68
CA ARG A 113 15.22 5.36 -1.96
C ARG A 113 16.00 4.30 -2.73
N ALA A 114 16.99 3.66 -2.10
CA ALA A 114 17.79 2.62 -2.73
C ALA A 114 16.92 1.44 -3.22
N ALA A 115 15.92 1.04 -2.44
CA ALA A 115 14.98 -0.01 -2.85
C ALA A 115 14.12 0.43 -4.05
N ALA A 116 13.63 1.66 -4.09
CA ALA A 116 12.85 2.17 -5.22
C ALA A 116 13.70 2.33 -6.49
N GLU A 117 14.95 2.80 -6.37
CA GLU A 117 15.93 2.84 -7.47
C GLU A 117 16.17 1.43 -8.02
N ARG A 118 16.42 0.45 -7.13
CA ARG A 118 16.60 -0.95 -7.55
C ARG A 118 15.39 -1.54 -8.26
N SER A 119 14.18 -1.22 -7.79
CA SER A 119 12.94 -1.63 -8.47
C SER A 119 12.88 -1.11 -9.90
N LEU A 120 13.31 0.14 -10.12
CA LEU A 120 13.28 0.79 -11.43
C LEU A 120 14.39 0.28 -12.36
N GLU A 121 15.56 -0.05 -11.82
CA GLU A 121 16.64 -0.71 -12.56
C GLU A 121 16.20 -2.05 -13.14
N ILE A 122 15.46 -2.84 -12.34
CA ILE A 122 14.96 -4.16 -12.75
C ILE A 122 13.80 -4.02 -13.74
N ASN A 123 12.84 -3.14 -13.44
CA ASN A 123 11.68 -2.89 -14.29
C ASN A 123 11.46 -1.37 -14.46
N PRO A 124 11.93 -0.79 -15.57
CA PRO A 124 11.76 0.64 -15.88
C PRO A 124 10.31 1.10 -15.98
N GLU A 125 9.36 0.19 -16.24
CA GLU A 125 7.93 0.50 -16.39
C GLU A 125 7.15 0.39 -15.07
N GLN A 126 7.81 0.07 -13.96
CA GLN A 126 7.18 -0.10 -12.65
C GLN A 126 6.57 1.23 -12.14
N ALA A 127 5.25 1.35 -12.23
CA ALA A 127 4.51 2.59 -11.93
C ALA A 127 4.76 3.15 -10.52
N PHE A 128 4.93 2.27 -9.53
CA PHE A 128 5.07 2.64 -8.12
C PHE A 128 6.47 3.16 -7.77
N ALA A 129 7.52 2.73 -8.47
CA ALA A 129 8.90 3.08 -8.10
C ALA A 129 9.18 4.59 -8.20
N PRO A 130 8.81 5.29 -9.30
CA PRO A 130 8.93 6.75 -9.35
C PRO A 130 8.08 7.46 -8.29
N ALA A 131 6.89 6.94 -7.97
CA ALA A 131 6.04 7.52 -6.93
C ALA A 131 6.69 7.43 -5.54
N TRP A 132 7.34 6.30 -5.21
CA TRP A 132 8.10 6.17 -3.96
C TRP A 132 9.29 7.11 -3.90
N LEU A 133 10.01 7.31 -5.01
CA LEU A 133 11.13 8.26 -5.07
C LEU A 133 10.66 9.71 -4.86
N GLY A 134 9.55 10.10 -5.51
CA GLY A 134 8.92 11.40 -5.28
C GLY A 134 8.47 11.56 -3.82
N PHE A 135 7.88 10.52 -3.23
CA PHE A 135 7.41 10.58 -1.85
C PHE A 135 8.55 10.65 -0.83
N VAL A 136 9.65 9.92 -1.04
CA VAL A 136 10.85 10.03 -0.21
C VAL A 136 11.39 11.46 -0.24
N LEU A 137 11.48 12.09 -1.43
CA LEU A 137 11.94 13.47 -1.55
C LEU A 137 11.00 14.46 -0.84
N LEU A 138 9.69 14.26 -0.90
CA LEU A 138 8.73 15.06 -0.11
C LEU A 138 8.99 14.95 1.39
N LEU A 139 9.18 13.72 1.90
CA LEU A 139 9.46 13.49 3.32
C LEU A 139 10.83 14.04 3.76
N GLN A 140 11.77 14.22 2.82
CA GLN A 140 13.05 14.89 3.03
C GLN A 140 12.97 16.44 2.89
N GLY A 141 11.78 17.01 2.66
CA GLY A 141 11.62 18.46 2.51
C GLY A 141 12.10 19.00 1.15
N ARG A 142 12.13 18.16 0.11
CA ARG A 142 12.61 18.49 -1.25
C ARG A 142 11.49 18.42 -2.30
N PRO A 143 10.40 19.19 -2.15
CA PRO A 143 9.23 19.08 -3.03
C PRO A 143 9.54 19.42 -4.50
N ALA A 144 10.43 20.38 -4.76
CA ALA A 144 10.79 20.76 -6.14
C ALA A 144 11.35 19.59 -6.96
N GLU A 145 12.14 18.71 -6.32
CA GLU A 145 12.72 17.53 -6.97
C GLU A 145 11.73 16.36 -7.07
N ALA A 146 10.77 16.29 -6.14
CA ALA A 146 9.76 15.24 -6.12
C ALA A 146 8.84 15.26 -7.36
N LEU A 147 8.51 16.44 -7.88
CA LEU A 147 7.58 16.57 -9.03
C LEU A 147 8.09 15.81 -10.26
N ALA A 148 9.40 15.90 -10.53
CA ALA A 148 10.02 15.22 -11.66
C ALA A 148 9.89 13.69 -11.56
N TRP A 149 9.94 13.14 -10.35
CA TRP A 149 9.75 11.71 -10.13
C TRP A 149 8.30 11.27 -10.28
N TYR A 150 7.35 12.03 -9.73
CA TYR A 150 5.94 11.73 -9.94
C TYR A 150 5.56 11.78 -11.42
N ALA A 151 6.06 12.76 -12.18
CA ALA A 151 5.82 12.87 -13.62
C ALA A 151 6.29 11.65 -14.43
N ARG A 152 7.29 10.90 -13.92
CA ARG A 152 7.79 9.66 -14.54
C ARG A 152 6.93 8.44 -14.22
N SER A 153 5.96 8.52 -13.31
CA SER A 153 5.05 7.41 -13.07
C SER A 153 4.18 7.14 -14.29
N THR A 154 4.05 5.87 -14.67
CA THR A 154 3.14 5.42 -15.72
C THR A 154 1.67 5.49 -15.28
N SER A 155 1.40 5.59 -13.97
CA SER A 155 0.06 5.76 -13.40
C SER A 155 -0.35 7.23 -13.36
N GLU A 156 -1.47 7.55 -14.03
CA GLU A 156 -2.06 8.89 -13.98
C GLU A 156 -2.48 9.29 -12.56
N VAL A 157 -3.03 8.35 -11.78
CA VAL A 157 -3.37 8.56 -10.36
C VAL A 157 -2.17 9.06 -9.57
N PHE A 158 -1.00 8.43 -9.72
CA PHE A 158 0.19 8.85 -9.00
C PHE A 158 0.77 10.16 -9.53
N ARG A 159 0.68 10.43 -10.84
CA ARG A 159 1.06 11.74 -11.40
C ARG A 159 0.23 12.86 -10.80
N LEU A 160 -1.10 12.71 -10.75
CA LEU A 160 -2.02 13.71 -10.23
C LEU A 160 -1.92 13.88 -8.71
N LEU A 161 -1.87 12.77 -7.96
CA LEU A 161 -1.60 12.76 -6.51
C LEU A 161 -0.31 13.53 -6.19
N GLY A 162 0.77 13.19 -6.88
CA GLY A 162 2.08 13.80 -6.72
C GLY A 162 2.05 15.29 -7.03
N ALA A 163 1.47 15.68 -8.17
CA ALA A 163 1.32 17.08 -8.53
C ALA A 163 0.53 17.86 -7.46
N ALA A 164 -0.60 17.32 -7.00
CA ALA A 164 -1.43 17.96 -5.98
C ALA A 164 -0.65 18.20 -4.68
N ILE A 165 0.07 17.19 -4.18
CA ILE A 165 0.84 17.27 -2.93
C ILE A 165 2.08 18.16 -3.07
N VAL A 166 2.82 18.02 -4.17
CA VAL A 166 4.06 18.78 -4.41
C VAL A 166 3.74 20.25 -4.58
N GLN A 167 2.75 20.61 -5.41
CA GLN A 167 2.40 22.00 -5.65
C GLN A 167 1.87 22.68 -4.39
N HIS A 168 1.13 21.96 -3.54
CA HIS A 168 0.75 22.47 -2.22
C HIS A 168 1.98 22.80 -1.37
N SER A 169 2.94 21.87 -1.32
CA SER A 169 4.16 22.01 -0.52
C SER A 169 5.08 23.14 -1.03
N LEU A 170 4.90 23.58 -2.27
CA LEU A 170 5.60 24.73 -2.87
C LEU A 170 4.82 26.06 -2.71
N GLY A 171 3.59 26.03 -2.19
CA GLY A 171 2.72 27.22 -2.08
C GLY A 171 1.97 27.56 -3.37
N HIS A 172 1.99 26.70 -4.38
CA HIS A 172 1.32 26.88 -5.66
C HIS A 172 -0.14 26.38 -5.59
N ALA A 173 -0.99 27.15 -4.90
CA ALA A 173 -2.35 26.72 -4.56
C ALA A 173 -3.20 26.39 -5.79
N ARG A 174 -3.14 27.20 -6.86
CA ARG A 174 -3.97 26.99 -8.05
C ARG A 174 -3.63 25.70 -8.78
N GLU A 175 -2.35 25.41 -8.94
CA GLU A 175 -1.83 24.21 -9.58
C GLU A 175 -2.12 22.97 -8.74
N SER A 176 -2.03 23.12 -7.42
CA SER A 176 -2.40 22.08 -6.47
C SER A 176 -3.90 21.74 -6.61
N ASP A 177 -4.78 22.74 -6.60
CA ASP A 177 -6.22 22.55 -6.74
C ASP A 177 -6.60 21.95 -8.10
N ALA A 178 -6.01 22.45 -9.20
CA ALA A 178 -6.25 21.90 -10.52
C ALA A 178 -5.90 20.40 -10.62
N ALA A 179 -4.78 19.97 -10.04
CA ALA A 179 -4.39 18.56 -10.02
C ALA A 179 -5.34 17.69 -9.17
N LEU A 180 -5.80 18.21 -8.02
CA LEU A 180 -6.78 17.52 -7.18
C LEU A 180 -8.15 17.42 -7.86
N ASP A 181 -8.64 18.49 -8.46
CA ASP A 181 -9.91 18.51 -9.19
C ASP A 181 -9.89 17.51 -10.35
N GLU A 182 -8.78 17.43 -11.07
CA GLU A 182 -8.63 16.43 -12.13
C GLU A 182 -8.59 15.00 -11.58
N LEU A 183 -7.89 14.77 -10.47
CA LEU A 183 -7.87 13.47 -9.78
C LEU A 183 -9.27 13.05 -9.34
N VAL A 184 -10.04 13.95 -8.73
CA VAL A 184 -11.43 13.68 -8.32
C VAL A 184 -12.31 13.39 -9.54
N ARG A 185 -12.21 14.24 -10.58
CA ARG A 185 -13.04 14.12 -11.78
C ARG A 185 -12.83 12.79 -12.51
N LYS A 186 -11.58 12.34 -12.64
CA LYS A 186 -11.24 11.11 -13.37
C LYS A 186 -11.30 9.85 -12.49
N HIS A 187 -10.89 9.95 -11.24
CA HIS A 187 -10.55 8.79 -10.41
C HIS A 187 -11.31 8.70 -9.07
N SER A 188 -12.42 9.42 -8.91
CA SER A 188 -13.25 9.30 -7.69
C SER A 188 -13.89 7.91 -7.49
N HIS A 189 -13.82 7.01 -8.46
CA HIS A 189 -14.41 5.68 -8.39
C HIS A 189 -13.40 4.57 -8.08
N ASP A 190 -12.10 4.83 -8.29
CA ASP A 190 -11.02 3.84 -8.22
C ASP A 190 -9.77 4.31 -7.44
N ALA A 191 -9.69 5.58 -7.03
CA ALA A 191 -8.58 6.16 -6.28
C ALA A 191 -9.01 7.08 -5.12
N ALA A 192 -10.10 6.73 -4.43
CA ALA A 192 -10.60 7.51 -3.28
C ALA A 192 -9.58 7.60 -2.14
N TYR A 193 -8.76 6.56 -1.94
CA TYR A 193 -7.70 6.60 -0.94
C TYR A 193 -6.64 7.66 -1.28
N GLN A 194 -6.22 7.73 -2.54
CA GLN A 194 -5.22 8.72 -2.98
C GLN A 194 -5.78 10.14 -2.91
N ILE A 195 -7.06 10.34 -3.21
CA ILE A 195 -7.72 11.63 -2.99
C ILE A 195 -7.70 12.00 -1.50
N ALA A 196 -8.01 11.05 -0.61
CA ALA A 196 -7.90 11.28 0.83
C ALA A 196 -6.46 11.63 1.25
N THR A 197 -5.45 10.98 0.66
CA THR A 197 -4.03 11.29 0.90
C THR A 197 -3.71 12.75 0.59
N VAL A 198 -4.24 13.31 -0.51
CA VAL A 198 -4.05 14.74 -0.83
C VAL A 198 -4.64 15.62 0.27
N HIS A 199 -5.91 15.40 0.65
CA HIS A 199 -6.56 16.20 1.69
C HIS A 199 -5.84 16.09 3.04
N ALA A 200 -5.44 14.88 3.43
CA ALA A 200 -4.70 14.64 4.67
C ALA A 200 -3.36 15.39 4.70
N TRP A 201 -2.62 15.38 3.58
CA TRP A 201 -1.36 16.11 3.44
C TRP A 201 -1.55 17.63 3.55
N ARG A 202 -2.63 18.16 2.95
CA ARG A 202 -2.98 19.59 3.01
C ARG A 202 -3.53 20.04 4.35
N GLY A 203 -3.76 19.12 5.29
CA GLY A 203 -4.34 19.40 6.60
C GLY A 203 -5.87 19.51 6.62
N ASP A 204 -6.55 19.22 5.51
CA ASP A 204 -8.01 19.17 5.42
C ASP A 204 -8.52 17.82 5.93
N LYS A 205 -8.59 17.70 7.26
CA LYS A 205 -8.96 16.44 7.93
C LYS A 205 -10.39 16.00 7.58
N ASP A 206 -11.32 16.94 7.44
CA ASP A 206 -12.72 16.61 7.21
C ASP A 206 -12.94 15.99 5.84
N ARG A 207 -12.37 16.59 4.78
CA ARG A 207 -12.40 15.96 3.46
C ARG A 207 -11.59 14.68 3.41
N ALA A 208 -10.47 14.60 4.13
CA ALA A 208 -9.70 13.35 4.20
C ALA A 208 -10.57 12.21 4.74
N PHE A 209 -11.31 12.40 5.83
CA PHE A 209 -12.20 11.37 6.37
C PHE A 209 -13.41 11.06 5.48
N GLU A 210 -13.97 12.05 4.79
CA GLU A 210 -15.02 11.81 3.77
C GLU A 210 -14.53 10.85 2.67
N TRP A 211 -13.34 11.11 2.13
CA TRP A 211 -12.74 10.27 1.11
C TRP A 211 -12.25 8.92 1.63
N LEU A 212 -11.80 8.83 2.89
CA LEU A 212 -11.46 7.54 3.51
C LEU A 212 -12.69 6.65 3.71
N GLU A 213 -13.83 7.21 4.11
CA GLU A 213 -15.08 6.44 4.19
C GLU A 213 -15.53 5.99 2.79
N ARG A 214 -15.36 6.83 1.77
CA ARG A 214 -15.60 6.44 0.38
C ARG A 214 -14.67 5.33 -0.09
N ALA A 215 -13.37 5.43 0.18
CA ALA A 215 -12.38 4.40 -0.10
C ALA A 215 -12.75 3.06 0.55
N ARG A 216 -13.25 3.11 1.79
CA ARG A 216 -13.77 1.93 2.51
C ARG A 216 -14.95 1.32 1.78
N VAL A 217 -15.97 2.10 1.43
CA VAL A 217 -17.17 1.60 0.73
C VAL A 217 -16.82 1.04 -0.66
N GLN A 218 -15.85 1.64 -1.34
CA GLN A 218 -15.38 1.21 -2.65
C GLN A 218 -14.44 -0.01 -2.61
N HIS A 219 -13.99 -0.44 -1.42
CA HIS A 219 -12.90 -1.41 -1.27
C HIS A 219 -11.63 -1.01 -2.03
N ASP A 220 -11.30 0.28 -1.99
CA ASP A 220 -10.04 0.81 -2.54
C ASP A 220 -8.85 0.13 -1.85
N GLY A 221 -7.95 -0.46 -2.65
CA GLY A 221 -6.79 -1.20 -2.15
C GLY A 221 -5.78 -0.35 -1.37
N GLY A 222 -5.77 0.97 -1.60
CA GLY A 222 -4.94 1.92 -0.87
C GLY A 222 -5.28 1.97 0.62
N ILE A 223 -6.51 1.63 1.02
CA ILE A 223 -6.93 1.68 2.42
C ILE A 223 -6.13 0.77 3.35
N ALA A 224 -5.51 -0.29 2.79
CA ALA A 224 -4.60 -1.17 3.50
C ALA A 224 -3.34 -0.45 4.02
N LEU A 225 -3.03 0.74 3.51
CA LEU A 225 -1.85 1.53 3.89
C LEU A 225 -2.08 2.45 5.10
N ILE A 226 -3.33 2.58 5.57
CA ILE A 226 -3.75 3.62 6.53
C ILE A 226 -2.92 3.68 7.82
N LYS A 227 -2.34 2.55 8.27
CA LYS A 227 -1.47 2.48 9.46
C LYS A 227 -0.04 2.97 9.22
N VAL A 228 0.45 2.81 7.99
CA VAL A 228 1.87 3.00 7.66
C VAL A 228 2.13 4.21 6.79
N ASP A 229 1.11 4.72 6.10
CA ASP A 229 1.22 5.89 5.24
C ASP A 229 1.61 7.12 6.07
N ALA A 230 2.73 7.73 5.69
CA ALA A 230 3.27 8.91 6.35
C ALA A 230 2.42 10.17 6.08
N ALA A 231 1.69 10.22 4.96
CA ALA A 231 0.79 11.32 4.65
C ALA A 231 -0.45 11.35 5.57
N MET A 232 -0.77 10.22 6.19
CA MET A 232 -1.92 10.08 7.10
C MET A 232 -1.56 10.40 8.56
N ARG A 233 -0.31 10.78 8.86
CA ARG A 233 0.15 11.04 10.24
C ARG A 233 -0.71 12.09 10.96
N SER A 234 -1.13 13.15 10.27
CA SER A 234 -1.95 14.24 10.82
C SER A 234 -3.35 13.79 11.28
N LEU A 235 -3.82 12.63 10.82
CA LEU A 235 -5.13 12.08 11.15
C LEU A 235 -5.11 11.17 12.37
N ARG A 236 -3.94 10.67 12.80
CA ARG A 236 -3.84 9.58 13.79
C ARG A 236 -4.36 9.92 15.18
N ASP A 237 -4.32 11.21 15.54
CA ASP A 237 -4.82 11.72 16.83
C ASP A 237 -6.32 12.07 16.79
N ASP A 238 -6.97 12.00 15.61
CA ASP A 238 -8.41 12.27 15.46
C ASP A 238 -9.23 11.02 15.84
N PRO A 239 -10.29 11.13 16.66
CA PRO A 239 -11.11 9.98 17.06
C PRO A 239 -11.67 9.16 15.89
N ARG A 240 -11.97 9.81 14.75
CA ARG A 240 -12.48 9.15 13.54
C ARG A 240 -11.47 8.16 12.95
N TYR A 241 -10.17 8.35 13.21
CA TYR A 241 -9.13 7.41 12.80
C TYR A 241 -9.27 6.06 13.50
N LEU A 242 -9.50 6.06 14.82
CA LEU A 242 -9.69 4.82 15.58
C LEU A 242 -10.96 4.08 15.17
N GLU A 243 -12.03 4.83 14.86
CA GLU A 243 -13.26 4.26 14.30
C GLU A 243 -13.02 3.63 12.93
N LEU A 244 -12.27 4.30 12.05
CA LEU A 244 -11.90 3.77 10.75
C LEU A 244 -11.08 2.48 10.88
N LEU A 245 -10.08 2.44 11.77
CA LEU A 245 -9.31 1.21 12.01
C LEU A 245 -10.20 0.05 12.48
N ALA A 246 -11.16 0.33 13.38
CA ALA A 246 -12.11 -0.67 13.85
C ALA A 246 -12.99 -1.21 12.71
N LYS A 247 -13.51 -0.32 11.83
CA LYS A 247 -14.29 -0.74 10.64
C LYS A 247 -13.47 -1.56 9.64
N LEU A 248 -12.15 -1.43 9.67
CA LEU A 248 -11.20 -2.16 8.84
C LEU A 248 -10.63 -3.41 9.53
N ASN A 249 -11.10 -3.76 10.74
CA ASN A 249 -10.55 -4.84 11.57
C ASN A 249 -9.04 -4.73 11.82
N LEU A 250 -8.49 -3.51 11.81
CA LEU A 250 -7.08 -3.25 12.06
C LEU A 250 -6.82 -3.05 13.56
N PRO A 251 -5.68 -3.52 14.09
CA PRO A 251 -5.35 -3.30 15.49
C PRO A 251 -5.13 -1.81 15.76
N ARG A 252 -5.58 -1.33 16.92
CA ARG A 252 -5.33 0.03 17.39
C ARG A 252 -3.81 0.27 17.57
N PRO A 253 -3.35 1.53 17.51
CA PRO A 253 -1.96 1.90 17.73
C PRO A 253 -1.44 1.44 19.10
#